data_AF-A0A8H2X3L2-F1
#
_entry.id   AF-A0A8H2X3L2-F1
#
_cell.length_a   1.000
_cell.length_b   1.000
_cell.length_c   1.000
_cell.angle_alpha   90.00
_cell.angle_beta   90.00
_cell.angle_gamma   90.00
#
_symmetry.space_group_name_H-M   'P 1'
#
loop_
_entity.id
_entity.type
_entity.pdbx_description
1 polymer ?
#
loop_
_entity_poly.entity_id
_entity_poly.type
_entity_poly.pdbx_seq_one_letter_code
_entity_poly.pdbx_strand_id
1 'polypeptide(L)'
;MTGTPGSLSSADDDFTHITNSMVSIKPPSPPVETEAERDEQAKYRLIYSKSKVYIHPTAYARDNIPGFISIVKRDAISPTYFLAWVPETLLGERGNDEWSKFLRVEAEYGSGVHGLDEEEGKS
;
A
#
# COMPACT_ATOMS: atom_id res chain seq x y z
N MET A 1 42.69 -66.13 7.92
CA MET A 1 43.28 -66.90 6.82
C MET A 1 42.13 -67.34 5.93
N THR A 2 42.20 -67.01 4.62
CA THR A 2 41.56 -67.65 3.44
C THR A 2 40.04 -67.87 3.46
N GLY A 3 39.21 -67.55 2.47
CA GLY A 3 39.36 -67.19 1.06
C GLY A 3 37.98 -67.43 0.39
N THR A 4 37.64 -66.67 -0.64
CA THR A 4 36.39 -66.70 -1.43
C THR A 4 36.18 -68.01 -2.21
N PRO A 5 34.94 -68.35 -2.60
CA PRO A 5 34.40 -68.01 -3.96
C PRO A 5 32.90 -67.59 -3.90
N GLY A 6 32.22 -66.96 -4.85
CA GLY A 6 32.41 -66.82 -6.31
C GLY A 6 31.45 -67.73 -7.08
N SER A 7 30.18 -67.33 -7.32
CA SER A 7 29.30 -67.74 -8.46
C SER A 7 27.93 -67.06 -8.32
N LEU A 8 27.56 -66.07 -9.16
CA LEU A 8 26.91 -66.15 -10.48
C LEU A 8 25.37 -66.26 -10.44
N SER A 9 24.76 -65.14 -10.85
CA SER A 9 23.54 -64.97 -11.66
C SER A 9 22.29 -65.84 -11.38
N SER A 10 21.20 -65.17 -11.04
CA SER A 10 20.05 -65.17 -11.96
C SER A 10 19.26 -63.88 -11.76
N ALA A 11 19.10 -63.14 -12.86
CA ALA A 11 17.99 -62.24 -13.02
C ALA A 11 16.70 -63.07 -13.09
N ASP A 12 15.61 -62.42 -12.68
CA ASP A 12 14.20 -62.54 -13.11
C ASP A 12 13.37 -62.05 -11.90
N ASP A 13 13.06 -60.74 -11.85
CA ASP A 13 11.74 -60.21 -12.24
C ASP A 13 10.61 -60.95 -11.52
N ASP A 14 9.99 -60.30 -10.53
CA ASP A 14 8.60 -59.87 -10.69
C ASP A 14 8.09 -59.04 -9.50
N PHE A 15 7.29 -58.06 -9.87
CA PHE A 15 6.15 -57.52 -9.14
C PHE A 15 6.34 -56.46 -8.03
N THR A 16 6.09 -55.22 -8.47
CA THR A 16 5.51 -54.09 -7.73
C THR A 16 6.41 -53.24 -6.84
N HIS A 17 7.30 -52.51 -7.52
CA HIS A 17 7.56 -51.12 -7.14
C HIS A 17 6.25 -50.30 -7.23
N ILE A 18 5.56 -50.16 -6.11
CA ILE A 18 4.71 -48.99 -5.88
C ILE A 18 5.24 -48.33 -4.62
N THR A 19 6.30 -47.54 -4.81
CA THR A 19 6.58 -46.43 -3.91
C THR A 19 5.34 -45.55 -3.98
N ASN A 20 4.53 -45.57 -2.92
CA ASN A 20 3.43 -44.64 -2.74
C ASN A 20 4.01 -43.22 -2.71
N SER A 21 4.15 -42.64 -3.90
CA SER A 21 4.34 -41.22 -4.11
C SER A 21 3.07 -40.54 -3.64
N MET A 22 3.02 -40.19 -2.37
CA MET A 22 1.97 -39.35 -1.80
C MET A 22 2.16 -37.94 -2.36
N VAL A 23 1.52 -37.66 -3.49
CA VAL A 23 1.31 -36.29 -3.94
C VAL A 23 0.24 -35.70 -3.03
N SER A 24 0.65 -34.94 -2.02
CA SER A 24 -0.27 -34.02 -1.34
C SER A 24 -0.62 -32.90 -2.32
N ILE A 25 -1.76 -33.03 -2.99
CA ILE A 25 -2.38 -31.92 -3.71
C ILE A 25 -2.90 -30.97 -2.63
N LYS A 26 -2.06 -30.00 -2.26
CA LYS A 26 -2.53 -28.84 -1.50
C LYS A 26 -3.54 -28.14 -2.42
N PRO A 27 -4.81 -27.98 -2.01
CA PRO A 27 -5.74 -27.17 -2.80
C PRO A 27 -5.09 -25.79 -2.99
N PRO A 28 -5.26 -25.13 -4.14
CA PRO A 28 -4.80 -23.75 -4.27
C PRO A 28 -5.52 -22.97 -3.18
N SER A 29 -4.77 -22.58 -2.16
CA SER A 29 -5.25 -21.58 -1.22
C SER A 29 -5.72 -20.40 -2.07
N PRO A 30 -6.89 -19.80 -1.78
CA PRO A 30 -7.22 -18.52 -2.38
C PRO A 30 -6.01 -17.59 -2.19
N PRO A 31 -5.71 -16.68 -3.14
CA PRO A 31 -4.58 -15.77 -2.98
C PRO A 31 -4.74 -15.12 -1.61
N VAL A 32 -3.86 -15.48 -0.68
CA VAL A 32 -3.74 -14.75 0.57
C VAL A 32 -3.06 -13.48 0.12
N GLU A 33 -3.86 -12.52 -0.32
CA GLU A 33 -3.37 -11.21 -0.73
C GLU A 33 -2.58 -10.68 0.46
N THR A 34 -1.27 -10.62 0.26
CA THR A 34 -0.34 -10.17 1.27
C THR A 34 -0.79 -8.77 1.69
N GLU A 35 -0.66 -8.37 2.95
CA GLU A 35 -1.01 -6.99 3.36
C GLU A 35 -0.32 -5.97 2.45
N ALA A 36 0.91 -6.24 2.01
CA ALA A 36 1.62 -5.44 1.00
C ALA A 36 0.88 -5.31 -0.36
N GLU A 37 0.24 -6.37 -0.87
CA GLU A 37 -0.49 -6.32 -2.15
C GLU A 37 -1.84 -5.60 -2.00
N ARG A 38 -2.51 -5.76 -0.85
CA ARG A 38 -3.71 -4.98 -0.50
C ARG A 38 -3.37 -3.50 -0.27
N ASP A 39 -2.15 -3.23 0.20
CA ASP A 39 -1.61 -1.88 0.35
C ASP A 39 -1.33 -1.22 -1.00
N GLU A 40 -0.84 -1.98 -1.98
CA GLU A 40 -0.63 -1.51 -3.36
C GLU A 40 -1.94 -1.24 -4.11
N GLN A 41 -3.03 -1.93 -3.76
CA GLN A 41 -4.37 -1.68 -4.32
C GLN A 41 -5.14 -0.56 -3.60
N ALA A 42 -4.63 -0.07 -2.47
CA ALA A 42 -5.31 0.96 -1.70
C ALA A 42 -5.24 2.32 -2.43
N LYS A 43 -6.41 2.94 -2.65
CA LYS A 43 -6.51 4.23 -3.33
C LYS A 43 -6.17 5.36 -2.36
N TYR A 44 -5.23 6.23 -2.74
CA TYR A 44 -4.89 7.43 -1.98
C TYR A 44 -5.62 8.65 -2.55
N ARG A 45 -6.21 9.46 -1.68
CA ARG A 45 -6.93 10.67 -2.05
C ARG A 45 -6.54 11.82 -1.13
N LEU A 46 -6.14 12.95 -1.70
CA LEU A 46 -5.99 14.21 -0.97
C LEU A 46 -7.38 14.73 -0.63
N ILE A 47 -7.73 14.73 0.66
CA ILE A 47 -9.07 15.11 1.15
C ILE A 47 -9.09 16.48 1.81
N TYR A 48 -7.93 17.01 2.18
CA TYR A 48 -7.84 18.36 2.75
C TYR A 48 -6.50 18.96 2.38
N SER A 49 -6.52 20.25 2.10
CA SER A 49 -5.33 21.05 1.84
C SER A 49 -5.60 22.47 2.33
N LYS A 50 -4.60 23.08 2.97
CA LYS A 50 -4.64 24.50 3.34
C LYS A 50 -3.27 25.13 3.13
N SER A 51 -3.26 26.25 2.42
CA SER A 51 -2.06 27.04 2.12
C SER A 51 -1.66 27.96 3.28
N LYS A 52 -0.49 28.61 3.14
CA LYS A 52 0.01 29.63 4.08
C LYS A 52 0.17 29.13 5.52
N VAL A 53 0.56 27.86 5.68
CA VAL A 53 0.89 27.26 6.98
C VAL A 53 2.38 27.40 7.21
N TYR A 54 2.76 28.26 8.14
CA TYR A 54 4.16 28.56 8.45
C TYR A 54 4.71 27.61 9.50
N ILE A 55 5.91 27.09 9.26
CA ILE A 55 6.75 26.48 10.29
C ILE A 55 7.78 27.50 10.74
N HIS A 56 8.07 27.48 12.04
CA HIS A 56 9.06 28.34 12.70
C HIS A 56 10.21 27.46 13.22
N PRO A 57 11.22 27.12 12.39
CA PRO A 57 12.35 26.32 12.84
C PRO A 57 13.20 27.07 13.88
N THR A 58 13.20 28.40 13.78
CA THR A 58 13.89 29.30 14.70
C THR A 58 12.93 30.41 15.15
N ALA A 59 13.35 31.21 16.13
CA ALA A 59 12.60 32.39 16.57
C ALA A 59 12.71 33.59 15.60
N TYR A 60 13.51 33.48 14.52
CA TYR A 60 13.70 34.55 13.56
C TYR A 60 12.67 34.46 12.44
N ALA A 61 11.89 35.53 12.26
CA ALA A 61 10.83 35.58 11.25
C ALA A 61 11.32 35.35 9.80
N ARG A 62 12.60 35.58 9.52
CA ARG A 62 13.21 35.34 8.20
C ARG A 62 13.38 33.85 7.86
N ASP A 63 13.41 32.99 8.88
CA ASP A 63 13.56 31.54 8.72
C ASP A 63 12.19 30.85 8.67
N ASN A 64 11.10 31.62 8.69
CA ASN A 64 9.74 31.09 8.57
C ASN A 64 9.55 30.48 7.18
N ILE A 65 9.20 29.20 7.14
CA ILE A 65 9.01 28.48 5.87
C ILE A 65 7.50 28.36 5.62
N PRO A 66 6.97 28.95 4.55
CA PRO A 66 5.57 28.75 4.15
C PRO A 66 5.39 27.36 3.54
N GLY A 67 4.24 26.76 3.81
CA GLY A 67 3.88 25.45 3.30
C GLY A 67 2.39 25.21 3.27
N PHE A 68 2.05 24.02 2.79
CA PHE A 68 0.71 23.44 2.82
C PHE A 68 0.64 22.40 3.93
N ILE A 69 -0.48 22.39 4.65
CA ILE A 69 -0.86 21.21 5.43
C ILE A 69 -1.87 20.41 4.61
N SER A 70 -1.70 19.10 4.59
CA SER A 70 -2.48 18.19 3.75
C SER A 70 -2.89 16.95 4.51
N ILE A 71 -4.11 16.48 4.25
CA ILE A 71 -4.60 15.20 4.76
C ILE A 71 -4.87 14.28 3.58
N VAL A 72 -4.22 13.12 3.57
CA VAL A 72 -4.40 12.09 2.55
C VAL A 72 -5.10 10.89 3.18
N LYS A 73 -6.24 10.50 2.61
CA LYS A 73 -6.95 9.28 2.99
C LYS A 73 -6.48 8.13 2.11
N ARG A 74 -6.16 7.01 2.75
CA ARG A 74 -5.98 5.71 2.11
C ARG A 74 -7.27 4.91 2.26
N ASP A 75 -7.94 4.64 1.15
CA ASP A 75 -9.09 3.73 1.10
C ASP A 75 -8.57 2.29 1.06
N ALA A 76 -8.54 1.68 2.25
CA ALA A 76 -8.31 0.27 2.48
C ALA A 76 -9.40 -0.26 3.44
N ILE A 77 -9.35 -1.55 3.79
CA ILE A 77 -10.28 -2.16 4.75
C ILE A 77 -10.30 -1.38 6.07
N SER A 78 -9.14 -0.87 6.49
CA SER A 78 -9.01 0.11 7.57
C SER A 78 -8.61 1.48 6.98
N PRO A 79 -9.49 2.50 7.02
CA PRO A 79 -9.16 3.82 6.49
C PRO A 79 -8.00 4.41 7.31
N THR A 80 -6.93 4.81 6.62
CA THR A 80 -5.77 5.45 7.24
C THR A 80 -5.66 6.88 6.76
N TYR A 81 -5.42 7.81 7.69
CA TYR A 81 -5.26 9.23 7.41
C TYR A 81 -3.81 9.63 7.64
N PHE A 82 -3.21 10.21 6.61
CA PHE A 82 -1.85 10.75 6.67
C PHE A 82 -1.92 12.27 6.75
N LEU A 83 -1.26 12.83 7.75
CA LEU A 83 -1.04 14.26 7.87
C LEU A 83 0.36 14.58 7.36
N ALA A 84 0.46 15.49 6.38
CA ALA A 84 1.74 15.93 5.85
C ALA A 84 1.79 17.45 5.78
N TRP A 85 2.94 18.01 6.17
CA TRP A 85 3.29 19.40 5.87
C TRP A 85 4.31 19.41 4.72
N VAL A 86 4.05 20.24 3.73
CA VAL A 86 4.84 20.31 2.49
C VAL A 86 5.25 21.78 2.25
N PRO A 87 6.54 22.11 2.17
CA PRO A 87 6.97 23.48 1.90
C PRO A 87 6.56 23.92 0.49
N GLU A 88 6.17 25.20 0.34
CA GLU A 88 5.73 25.75 -0.95
C GLU A 88 6.83 25.63 -2.03
N THR A 89 8.09 25.76 -1.63
CA THR A 89 9.24 25.62 -2.54
C THR A 89 9.27 24.25 -3.21
N LEU A 90 8.92 23.17 -2.50
CA LEU A 90 8.92 21.81 -3.05
C LEU A 90 7.81 21.60 -4.07
N LEU A 91 6.65 22.22 -3.88
CA LEU A 91 5.56 22.18 -4.86
C LEU A 91 5.87 23.05 -6.08
N GLY A 92 6.51 24.21 -5.86
CA GLY A 92 6.96 25.08 -6.94
C GLY A 92 7.98 24.40 -7.87
N GLU A 93 8.90 23.62 -7.32
CA GLU A 93 9.89 22.85 -8.09
C GLU A 93 9.27 21.73 -8.93
N ARG A 94 8.21 21.09 -8.43
CA ARG A 94 7.53 19.99 -9.13
C ARG A 94 6.59 20.46 -10.26
N GLY A 95 6.13 21.71 -10.19
CA GLY A 95 5.40 22.38 -11.27
C GLY A 95 3.96 22.78 -10.93
N ASN A 96 3.39 23.61 -11.80
CA ASN A 96 2.09 24.26 -11.57
C ASN A 96 0.93 23.25 -11.46
N ASP A 97 1.02 22.11 -12.15
CA ASP A 97 0.00 21.04 -12.09
C ASP A 97 -0.15 20.44 -10.70
N GLU A 98 0.93 20.31 -9.95
CA GLU A 98 0.87 19.76 -8.60
C GLU A 98 0.39 20.77 -7.60
N TRP A 99 0.91 22.00 -7.68
CA TRP A 99 0.39 23.13 -6.92
C TRP A 99 -1.13 23.26 -7.08
N SER A 100 -1.64 23.12 -8.31
CA SER A 100 -3.06 23.22 -8.64
C SER A 100 -3.93 22.16 -7.95
N LYS A 101 -3.40 20.96 -7.67
CA LYS A 101 -4.14 19.91 -6.95
C LYS A 101 -4.43 20.33 -5.51
N PHE A 102 -3.44 20.92 -4.83
CA PHE A 102 -3.59 21.41 -3.46
C PHE A 102 -4.56 22.58 -3.39
N LEU A 103 -4.48 23.52 -4.33
CA LEU A 103 -5.41 24.65 -4.41
C LEU A 103 -6.84 24.22 -4.73
N ARG A 104 -7.03 23.22 -5.61
CA ARG A 104 -8.35 22.72 -5.96
C ARG A 104 -9.06 22.14 -4.73
N VAL A 105 -8.35 21.32 -3.95
CA VAL A 105 -8.89 20.76 -2.70
C VAL A 105 -9.12 21.88 -1.68
N GLU A 106 -8.18 22.82 -1.53
CA GLU A 106 -8.37 23.97 -0.62
C GLU A 106 -9.61 24.80 -0.98
N ALA A 107 -9.89 25.03 -2.27
CA ALA A 107 -11.08 25.75 -2.72
C ALA A 107 -12.38 24.97 -2.43
N GLU A 108 -12.36 23.66 -2.62
CA GLU A 108 -13.51 22.77 -2.35
C GLU A 108 -13.90 22.78 -0.86
N TYR A 109 -12.92 22.74 0.04
CA TYR A 109 -13.18 22.71 1.49
C TYR A 109 -13.19 24.11 2.15
N GLY A 110 -12.55 25.11 1.54
CA GLY A 110 -12.54 26.49 2.02
C GLY A 110 -13.81 27.27 1.69
N SER A 111 -14.60 26.81 0.72
CA SER A 111 -15.88 27.41 0.33
C SER A 111 -17.07 26.94 1.16
N GLY A 112 -16.88 26.02 2.11
CA GLY A 112 -17.93 25.59 3.06
C GLY A 112 -19.08 24.79 2.44
N VAL A 113 -18.96 24.32 1.20
CA VAL A 113 -20.03 23.63 0.47
C VAL A 113 -20.08 22.11 0.69
N HIS A 114 -19.09 21.50 1.33
CA HIS A 114 -19.07 20.05 1.57
C HIS A 114 -19.57 19.67 2.97
N GLY A 115 -20.83 19.97 3.27
CA GLY A 115 -21.41 19.60 4.56
C GLY A 115 -22.90 19.86 4.72
N LEU A 116 -23.74 19.37 3.80
CA LEU A 116 -25.17 19.10 4.04
C LEU A 116 -25.68 18.04 3.04
N ASP A 117 -25.18 16.82 3.11
CA ASP A 117 -25.95 15.66 2.66
C ASP A 117 -26.63 15.08 3.92
N GLU A 118 -27.75 15.71 4.32
CA GLU A 118 -28.74 15.07 5.18
C GLU A 118 -29.45 14.00 4.34
N GLU A 119 -29.11 12.73 4.56
CA GLU A 119 -30.11 11.68 4.45
C GLU A 119 -31.22 11.97 5.46
N GLU A 120 -32.46 12.14 4.99
CA GLU A 120 -33.64 11.39 5.45
C GLU A 120 -34.91 12.08 4.90
N GLY A 121 -35.60 11.39 3.99
CA GLY A 121 -36.83 11.91 3.41
C GLY A 121 -37.43 11.05 2.31
N LYS A 122 -37.34 9.72 2.45
CA LYS A 122 -38.15 8.78 1.67
C LYS A 122 -39.14 8.11 2.61
N SER A 123 -40.34 8.65 2.67
CA SER A 123 -41.58 7.95 3.03
C SER A 123 -42.68 8.44 2.11
#